data_AF-A0A347W9W5-F1
#
_entry.id   AF-A0A347W9W5-F1
#
_cell.length_a   1.000
_cell.length_b   1.000
_cell.length_c   1.000
_cell.angle_alpha   90.00
_cell.angle_beta   90.00
_cell.angle_gamma   90.00
#
_symmetry.space_group_name_H-M   'P 1'
#
loop_
_entity.id
_entity.type
_entity.pdbx_description
1 polymer ?
#
loop_
_entity_poly.entity_id
_entity_poly.type
_entity_poly.pdbx_seq_one_letter_code
_entity_poly.pdbx_strand_id
1 'polypeptide(L)' 'MSYAALDAVRITKACKTALHVLETVEEQDRTEAHQRKTLMIQRIEALARAAAESKNGDQAITLTSEEFWLISQNW' A
#
# COMPACT_ATOMS: atom_id res chain seq x y z
N MET A 1 -13.53 14.18 -0.24
CA MET A 1 -12.60 13.03 -0.22
C MET A 1 -13.42 11.76 -0.10
N SER A 2 -13.30 10.83 -1.05
CA SER A 2 -13.97 9.53 -1.02
C SER A 2 -13.11 8.49 -0.32
N TYR A 3 -13.77 7.58 0.39
CA TYR A 3 -13.15 6.47 1.11
C TYR A 3 -13.80 5.16 0.69
N ALA A 4 -13.03 4.08 0.69
CA ALA A 4 -13.54 2.74 0.47
C ALA A 4 -12.93 1.77 1.47
N ALA A 5 -13.76 0.91 2.04
CA ALA A 5 -13.32 -0.28 2.75
C ALA A 5 -12.93 -1.34 1.72
N LEU A 6 -11.70 -1.84 1.80
CA LEU A 6 -11.12 -2.75 0.82
C LEU A 6 -10.53 -3.96 1.51
N ASP A 7 -10.63 -5.12 0.86
CA ASP A 7 -10.08 -6.39 1.33
C ASP A 7 -8.59 -6.28 1.63
N ALA A 8 -8.23 -6.51 2.89
CA ALA A 8 -6.90 -6.27 3.42
C ALA A 8 -5.84 -7.21 2.80
N VAL A 9 -6.20 -8.46 2.50
CA VAL A 9 -5.30 -9.44 1.86
C VAL A 9 -4.89 -8.95 0.47
N ARG A 10 -5.85 -8.45 -0.32
CA ARG A 10 -5.59 -7.86 -1.63
C ARG A 10 -4.74 -6.60 -1.52
N ILE A 11 -5.00 -5.72 -0.55
CA ILE A 11 -4.14 -4.56 -0.33
C ILE A 11 -2.71 -4.98 -0.03
N THR A 12 -2.49 -5.91 0.89
CA THR A 12 -1.14 -6.38 1.25
C THR A 12 -0.39 -6.88 0.03
N LYS A 13 -1.06 -7.65 -0.85
CA LYS A 13 -0.45 -8.14 -2.10
C LYS A 13 -0.10 -6.98 -3.03
N ALA A 14 -1.01 -6.04 -3.25
CA ALA A 14 -0.78 -4.88 -4.12
C ALA A 14 0.38 -4.01 -3.63
N CYS A 15 0.44 -3.76 -2.32
CA CYS A 15 1.54 -3.03 -1.69
C CYS A 15 2.88 -3.74 -1.87
N LYS A 16 2.96 -5.06 -1.68
CA LYS A 16 4.20 -5.82 -1.88
C LYS A 16 4.70 -5.72 -3.32
N THR A 17 3.80 -5.86 -4.30
CA THR A 17 4.14 -5.67 -5.72
C THR A 17 4.64 -4.25 -5.98
N ALA A 18 3.94 -3.24 -5.46
CA ALA A 18 4.33 -1.85 -5.64
C ALA A 18 5.69 -1.52 -5.01
N LEU A 19 5.98 -2.08 -3.82
CA LEU A 19 7.29 -1.92 -3.16
C LEU A 19 8.40 -2.61 -3.95
N HIS A 20 8.15 -3.81 -4.47
CA HIS A 20 9.11 -4.50 -5.31
C HIS A 20 9.46 -3.69 -6.57
N VAL A 21 8.48 -3.08 -7.23
CA VAL A 21 8.71 -2.17 -8.38
C VAL A 21 9.50 -0.93 -7.96
N LEU A 22 9.31 -0.40 -6.76
CA LEU A 22 10.08 0.75 -6.27
C LEU A 22 11.52 0.39 -5.93
N GLU A 23 11.80 -0.86 -5.55
CA GLU A 23 13.16 -1.36 -5.31
C GLU A 23 13.99 -1.44 -6.60
N THR A 24 13.35 -1.67 -7.76
CA THR A 24 14.04 -1.75 -9.06
C THR A 24 14.49 -0.39 -9.60
N VAL A 25 14.08 0.72 -8.95
CA VAL A 25 14.52 2.07 -9.33
C VAL A 25 15.99 2.25 -8.95
N GLU A 26 16.79 2.72 -9.91
CA GLU A 26 18.22 2.96 -9.76
C GLU A 26 18.49 4.01 -8.65
N GLU A 27 19.60 3.85 -7.93
CA GLU A 27 19.93 4.68 -6.76
C GLU A 27 19.96 6.19 -7.10
N GLN A 28 20.47 6.54 -8.28
CA GLN A 28 20.53 7.92 -8.78
C GLN A 28 19.15 8.58 -8.97
N ASP A 29 18.10 7.78 -9.13
CA ASP A 29 16.72 8.24 -9.32
C ASP A 29 15.88 8.17 -8.02
N ARG A 30 16.47 7.75 -6.89
CA ARG A 30 15.82 7.68 -5.57
C ARG A 30 15.74 9.06 -4.89
N THR A 31 14.95 9.94 -5.50
CA THR A 31 14.64 11.27 -4.99
C THR A 31 13.84 11.23 -3.69
N GLU A 32 13.69 12.40 -3.03
CA GLU A 32 12.80 12.53 -1.87
C GLU A 32 11.35 12.12 -2.18
N ALA A 33 10.86 12.37 -3.40
CA ALA A 33 9.54 11.95 -3.84
C ALA A 33 9.41 10.42 -3.89
N HIS A 34 10.45 9.72 -4.34
CA HIS A 34 10.52 8.25 -4.30
C HIS A 34 10.48 7.74 -2.85
N GLN A 35 11.28 8.33 -1.97
CA GLN A 35 11.32 7.94 -0.55
C GLN A 35 9.96 8.15 0.13
N ARG A 36 9.33 9.30 -0.06
CA ARG A 36 7.98 9.61 0.48
C ARG A 36 6.94 8.62 -0.03
N LYS A 37 6.95 8.30 -1.33
CA LYS A 37 6.04 7.29 -1.93
C LYS A 37 6.27 5.91 -1.30
N THR A 38 7.53 5.50 -1.17
CA THR A 38 7.91 4.21 -0.57
C THR A 38 7.40 4.11 0.86
N LEU A 39 7.65 5.12 1.70
CA LEU A 39 7.19 5.16 3.08
C LEU A 39 5.66 5.11 3.19
N MET A 40 4.96 5.81 2.29
CA MET A 40 3.49 5.80 2.29
C MET A 40 2.93 4.42 1.96
N ILE A 41 3.49 3.73 0.96
CA ILE A 41 3.08 2.35 0.62
C ILE A 41 3.45 1.36 1.73
N GLN A 42 4.61 1.51 2.39
CA GLN A 42 5.00 0.68 3.54
C GLN A 42 4.01 0.84 4.71
N ARG A 43 3.53 2.05 4.99
CA ARG A 43 2.52 2.30 6.03
C ARG A 43 1.18 1.62 5.70
N ILE A 44 0.76 1.69 4.45
CA ILE A 44 -0.46 1.01 3.97
C ILE A 44 -0.29 -0.51 4.09
N GLU A 45 0.87 -1.06 3.68
CA GLU A 45 1.18 -2.50 3.78
C GLU A 45 1.08 -2.99 5.23
N ALA A 46 1.68 -2.24 6.16
CA ALA A 46 1.70 -2.60 7.56
C ALA A 46 0.27 -2.66 8.15
N LEU A 47 -0.56 -1.68 7.81
CA LEU A 47 -1.96 -1.65 8.23
C LEU A 47 -2.77 -2.79 7.60
N ALA A 48 -2.62 -2.99 6.30
CA ALA A 48 -3.29 -4.05 5.56
C ALA A 48 -2.93 -5.44 6.09
N ARG A 49 -1.64 -5.69 6.32
CA ARG A 49 -1.15 -6.96 6.85
C ARG A 49 -1.69 -7.23 8.24
N ALA A 50 -1.67 -6.23 9.13
CA ALA A 50 -2.24 -6.37 10.46
C ALA A 50 -3.75 -6.66 10.42
N ALA A 51 -4.50 -6.01 9.54
CA ALA A 51 -5.93 -6.27 9.34
C ALA A 51 -6.19 -7.66 8.75
N ALA A 52 -5.38 -8.10 7.78
CA ALA A 52 -5.48 -9.43 7.17
C ALA A 52 -5.20 -10.57 8.16
N GLU A 53 -4.29 -10.35 9.12
CA GLU A 53 -3.96 -11.32 10.16
C GLU A 53 -4.93 -11.30 11.36
N SER A 54 -5.85 -10.33 11.41
CA SER A 54 -6.85 -10.24 12.48
C SER A 54 -7.87 -11.38 12.37
N LYS A 55 -7.99 -12.17 13.44
CA LYS A 55 -8.89 -13.33 13.51
C LYS A 55 -10.33 -12.99 13.90
N ASN A 56 -10.55 -11.80 14.49
CA ASN A 56 -11.81 -11.43 15.16
C ASN A 56 -12.43 -10.14 14.61
N GLY A 57 -11.94 -9.60 13.49
CA GLY A 57 -12.42 -8.35 12.89
C GLY A 57 -12.65 -8.45 11.39
N ASP A 58 -13.25 -7.41 10.81
CA ASP A 58 -13.36 -7.28 9.36
C ASP A 58 -11.94 -7.22 8.77
N GLN A 59 -11.63 -8.15 7.86
CA GLN A 59 -10.35 -8.23 7.16
C GLN A 59 -10.29 -7.17 6.05
N ALA A 60 -10.62 -5.93 6.40
CA ALA A 60 -10.68 -4.79 5.51
C ALA A 60 -9.95 -3.59 6.12
N ILE A 61 -9.40 -2.74 5.26
CA ILE A 61 -8.91 -1.43 5.66
C ILE A 61 -9.62 -0.35 4.86
N THR A 62 -9.79 0.81 5.46
CA THR A 62 -10.38 1.97 4.79
C THR A 62 -9.26 2.84 4.24
N LEU A 63 -9.27 3.07 2.93
CA LEU A 63 -8.33 3.96 2.25
C LEU A 63 -9.07 5.15 1.66
N THR A 64 -8.41 6.31 1.65
CA THR A 64 -8.76 7.42 0.76
C THR A 64 -8.55 7.00 -0.70
N SER A 65 -9.21 7.69 -1.62
CA SER A 65 -8.95 7.50 -3.06
C SER A 65 -7.51 7.81 -3.46
N GLU A 66 -6.82 8.71 -2.77
CA GLU A 66 -5.41 9.04 -3.02
C GLU A 66 -4.48 7.89 -2.58
N GLU A 67 -4.72 7.32 -1.40
CA GLU A 67 -3.96 6.15 -0.91
C GLU A 67 -4.19 4.92 -1.81
N PHE A 68 -5.43 4.68 -2.24
CA PHE A 68 -5.74 3.63 -3.19
C PHE A 68 -5.04 3.87 -4.54
N TRP A 69 -5.04 5.12 -5.03
CA TRP A 69 -4.41 5.47 -6.31
C TRP A 69 -2.92 5.07 -6.34
N LEU A 70 -2.18 5.27 -5.25
CA LEU A 70 -0.76 4.92 -5.16
C LEU A 70 -0.44 3.44 -5.43
N ILE A 71 -1.38 2.54 -5.13
CA ILE A 71 -1.21 1.08 -5.27
C ILE A 71 -2.06 0.48 -6.38
N SER A 72 -3.00 1.25 -6.95
CA SER A 72 -4.00 0.80 -7.94
C SER A 72 -3.41 0.17 -9.21
N GLN A 73 -2.23 0.62 -9.65
CA GLN A 73 -1.55 0.08 -10.84
C GLN A 73 -0.93 -1.30 -10.59
N ASN A 74 -0.83 -1.72 -9.32
CA ASN A 74 -0.24 -2.98 -8.89
C ASN A 74 -1.28 -3.87 -8.18
N TRP A 75 -2.57 -3.57 -8.37
CA TRP A 75 -3.71 -4.20 -7.72
C TRP A 75 -3.98 -5.64 -8.18
#